data_AF-A0A5A7WGU3-F1
#
_entry.id   AF-A0A5A7WGU3-F1
#
_cell.length_a   1.000
_cell.length_b   1.000
_cell.length_c   1.000
_cell.angle_alpha   90.00
_cell.angle_beta   90.00
_cell.angle_gamma   90.00
#
_symmetry.space_group_name_H-M   'P 1'
#
loop_
_entity.id
_entity.type
_entity.pdbx_description
1 polymer ?
#
loop_
_entity_poly.entity_id
_entity_poly.type
_entity_poly.pdbx_seq_one_letter_code
_entity_poly.pdbx_strand_id
1 'polypeptide(L)'
;MFFLLRMAFWLGLVLVLLPRDKTPESDKLPQIGASDAVSAASAAMSDMAQFCKRQPATCEVGGHAATVIGERAKDGAKKIYQIITEKKPDTTGSIGGEGEDQSAVAMVKPDTLTQDDLAAEWQPPTVAP
;
A
#
# COMPACT_ATOMS: atom_id res chain seq x y z
N MET A 1 2.25 -14.49 4.60
CA MET A 1 3.62 -13.93 4.58
C MET A 1 3.67 -12.40 4.66
N PHE A 2 2.68 -11.63 4.15
CA PHE A 2 2.67 -10.15 4.21
C PHE A 2 2.59 -9.51 5.61
N PHE A 3 2.34 -10.30 6.66
CA PHE A 3 2.29 -9.81 8.04
C PHE A 3 3.64 -9.23 8.47
N LEU A 4 4.75 -9.93 8.20
CA LEU A 4 6.09 -9.46 8.57
C LEU A 4 6.46 -8.18 7.82
N LEU A 5 6.10 -8.08 6.53
CA LEU A 5 6.35 -6.88 5.73
C LEU A 5 5.53 -5.69 6.24
N ARG A 6 4.25 -5.91 6.57
CA ARG A 6 3.41 -4.86 7.18
C ARG A 6 3.98 -4.42 8.52
N MET A 7 4.29 -5.36 9.42
CA MET A 7 4.85 -5.02 10.73
C MET A 7 6.20 -4.31 10.61
N ALA A 8 7.12 -4.78 9.77
CA ALA A 8 8.41 -4.13 9.55
C ALA A 8 8.26 -2.72 8.96
N PHE A 9 7.37 -2.55 7.97
CA PHE A 9 7.08 -1.24 7.39
C PHE A 9 6.46 -0.27 8.40
N TRP A 10 5.41 -0.70 9.12
CA TRP A 10 4.73 0.14 10.12
C TRP A 10 5.64 0.47 11.30
N LEU A 11 6.39 -0.51 11.81
CA LEU A 11 7.36 -0.27 12.89
C LEU A 11 8.47 0.67 12.43
N GLY A 12 9.02 0.47 11.23
CA GLY A 12 10.02 1.35 10.65
C GLY A 12 9.52 2.78 10.46
N LEU A 13 8.30 2.95 9.94
CA LEU A 13 7.66 4.26 9.78
C LEU A 13 7.46 4.95 11.14
N VAL A 14 6.94 4.24 12.14
CA VAL A 14 6.76 4.75 13.50
C VAL A 14 8.10 5.16 14.12
N LEU A 15 9.15 4.34 13.97
CA LEU A 15 10.51 4.65 14.44
C LEU A 15 11.11 5.90 13.80
N VAL A 16 10.77 6.18 12.53
CA VAL A 16 11.20 7.39 11.81
C VAL A 16 10.41 8.62 12.26
N LEU A 17 9.10 8.47 12.53
CA LEU A 17 8.25 9.55 13.01
C LEU A 17 8.45 9.88 14.50
N LEU A 18 8.99 8.95 15.30
CA LEU A 18 9.27 9.21 16.69
C LEU A 18 10.38 10.26 16.83
N PRO A 19 10.14 11.38 17.53
CA PRO A 19 11.20 12.31 17.88
C PRO A 19 12.25 11.58 18.72
N ARG A 20 13.48 11.50 18.21
CA ARG A 20 14.62 11.04 19.00
C ARG A 20 15.02 12.15 19.95
N ASP A 21 14.67 12.02 21.23
CA ASP A 21 15.22 12.88 22.27
C ASP A 21 16.75 12.71 22.30
N LYS A 22 17.47 13.83 22.19
CA LYS A 22 18.92 13.85 22.37
C LYS A 22 19.23 13.69 23.86
N THR A 23 19.34 12.46 24.34
CA THR A 23 19.87 12.21 25.69
C THR A 23 21.40 12.39 25.68
N PRO A 24 22.04 12.84 26.78
CA PRO A 24 23.50 13.01 26.85
C PRO A 24 24.31 11.70 26.64
N GLU A 25 23.66 10.54 26.67
CA GLU A 25 24.24 9.24 26.29
C GLU A 25 24.27 9.01 24.76
N SER A 26 23.53 9.80 23.98
CA SER A 26 23.49 9.70 22.51
C SER A 26 24.78 10.21 21.85
N ASP A 27 25.58 10.99 22.56
CA ASP A 27 26.92 11.43 22.12
C ASP A 27 27.99 10.34 22.29
N LYS A 28 27.72 9.30 23.10
CA LYS A 28 28.61 8.13 23.27
C LYS A 28 28.28 6.97 22.34
N LEU A 29 27.07 6.94 21.78
CA LEU A 29 26.71 5.95 20.77
C LEU A 29 27.20 6.39 19.39
N PRO A 30 27.58 5.45 18.51
CA PRO A 30 27.88 5.77 17.12
C PRO A 30 26.70 6.55 16.53
N GLN A 31 26.92 7.82 16.19
CA GLN A 31 25.91 8.62 15.50
C GLN A 31 25.82 8.13 14.06
N ILE A 32 25.07 7.05 13.86
CA ILE A 32 24.80 6.52 12.52
C ILE A 32 24.00 7.58 11.77
N GLY A 33 24.65 8.25 10.82
CA GLY A 33 24.02 9.28 10.01
C GLY A 33 23.04 8.68 9.00
N ALA A 34 22.15 9.51 8.46
CA ALA A 34 21.29 9.11 7.35
C ALA A 34 22.11 8.60 6.15
N SER A 35 23.27 9.20 5.90
CA SER A 35 24.22 8.77 4.88
C SER A 35 24.80 7.38 5.14
N ASP A 36 25.11 7.03 6.39
CA ASP A 36 25.64 5.72 6.75
C ASP A 36 24.57 4.63 6.61
N ALA A 37 23.33 4.95 6.99
CA ALA A 37 22.20 4.04 6.81
C ALA A 37 21.90 3.79 5.32
N VAL A 38 21.93 4.84 4.49
CA VAL A 38 21.75 4.70 3.03
C VAL A 38 22.90 3.92 2.41
N SER A 39 24.14 4.18 2.83
CA SER A 39 25.31 3.42 2.40
C SER A 39 25.18 1.93 2.74
N ALA A 40 24.83 1.60 3.99
CA ALA A 40 24.64 0.22 4.44
C ALA A 40 23.49 -0.48 3.69
N ALA A 41 22.37 0.20 3.45
CA ALA A 41 21.27 -0.34 2.66
C ALA A 41 21.70 -0.61 1.21
N SER A 42 22.45 0.30 0.59
CA SER A 42 22.96 0.12 -0.77
C SER A 42 23.96 -1.04 -0.87
N ALA A 43 24.78 -1.27 0.16
CA ALA A 43 25.66 -2.43 0.24
C ALA A 43 24.86 -3.75 0.27
N ALA A 44 23.79 -3.82 1.07
CA ALA A 44 22.91 -4.99 1.09
C ALA A 44 22.22 -5.24 -0.27
N MET A 45 21.87 -4.18 -1.01
CA MET A 45 21.37 -4.32 -2.38
C MET A 45 22.44 -4.86 -3.34
N SER A 46 23.70 -4.48 -3.15
CA SER A 46 24.83 -5.05 -3.91
C SER A 46 24.97 -6.57 -3.64
N ASP A 47 24.76 -7.01 -2.40
CA ASP A 47 24.75 -8.44 -2.07
C ASP A 47 23.58 -9.17 -2.76
N MET A 48 22.41 -8.55 -2.85
CA MET A 48 21.30 -9.10 -3.64
C MET A 48 21.65 -9.25 -5.12
N ALA A 49 22.37 -8.28 -5.70
CA ALA A 49 22.83 -8.38 -7.09
C ALA A 49 23.82 -9.55 -7.30
N GLN A 50 24.57 -9.93 -6.26
CA GLN A 50 25.44 -11.10 -6.30
C GLN A 50 24.65 -12.42 -6.38
N PHE A 51 23.46 -12.49 -5.76
CA PHE A 51 22.55 -13.64 -5.96
C PHE A 51 22.07 -13.73 -7.42
N CYS A 52 21.81 -12.61 -8.08
CA CYS A 52 21.44 -12.60 -9.50
C CYS A 52 22.55 -13.13 -10.42
N LYS A 53 23.84 -12.89 -10.09
CA LYS A 53 24.96 -13.51 -10.82
C LYS A 53 25.04 -15.02 -10.62
N ARG A 54 24.65 -15.52 -9.44
CA ARG A 54 24.73 -16.95 -9.09
C ARG A 54 23.52 -17.76 -9.54
N GLN A 55 22.33 -17.16 -9.55
CA GLN A 55 21.09 -17.79 -10.02
C GLN A 55 20.27 -16.80 -10.87
N PRO A 56 20.48 -16.78 -12.19
CA PRO A 56 19.84 -15.79 -13.08
C PRO A 56 18.32 -15.96 -13.16
N ALA A 57 17.81 -17.20 -13.08
CA ALA A 57 16.37 -17.48 -13.17
C ALA A 57 15.54 -16.80 -12.06
N THR A 58 16.09 -16.69 -10.84
CA THR A 58 15.42 -16.01 -9.72
C THR A 58 15.33 -14.50 -9.95
N CYS A 59 16.35 -13.92 -10.59
CA CYS A 59 16.38 -12.51 -10.91
C CYS A 59 15.45 -12.16 -12.09
N GLU A 60 15.31 -13.07 -13.07
CA GLU A 60 14.38 -12.92 -14.20
C GLU A 60 12.92 -12.96 -13.73
N VAL A 61 12.54 -13.99 -12.96
CA VAL A 61 11.19 -14.09 -12.36
C VAL A 61 10.93 -12.91 -11.41
N GLY A 62 11.92 -12.53 -10.60
CA GLY A 62 11.84 -11.37 -9.71
C GLY A 62 11.67 -10.05 -10.46
N GLY A 63 12.38 -9.87 -11.57
CA GLY A 63 12.29 -8.69 -12.44
C GLY A 63 10.91 -8.54 -13.06
N HIS A 64 10.35 -9.62 -13.61
CA HIS A 64 8.98 -9.60 -14.15
C HIS A 64 7.94 -9.22 -13.10
N ALA A 65 8.04 -9.79 -11.90
CA ALA A 65 7.16 -9.44 -10.79
C ALA A 65 7.33 -7.97 -10.37
N ALA A 66 8.58 -7.49 -10.27
CA ALA A 66 8.88 -6.10 -9.90
C ALA A 66 8.33 -5.09 -10.90
N THR A 67 8.42 -5.37 -12.21
CA THR A 67 7.85 -4.48 -13.25
C THR A 67 6.33 -4.38 -13.14
N VAL A 68 5.62 -5.50 -12.97
CA VAL A 68 4.16 -5.50 -12.85
C VAL A 68 3.70 -4.75 -11.59
N ILE A 69 4.38 -4.97 -10.47
CA ILE A 69 4.09 -4.25 -9.23
C ILE A 69 4.40 -2.76 -9.39
N GLY A 70 5.51 -2.43 -10.06
CA GLY A 70 5.94 -1.05 -10.31
C GLY A 70 4.95 -0.26 -11.16
N GLU A 71 4.45 -0.83 -12.25
CA GLU A 71 3.42 -0.18 -13.08
C GLU A 71 2.14 0.06 -12.28
N ARG A 72 1.66 -0.94 -11.53
CA ARG A 72 0.48 -0.79 -10.66
C ARG A 72 0.69 0.27 -9.57
N ALA A 73 1.90 0.34 -9.00
CA ALA A 73 2.24 1.35 -8.00
C ALA A 73 2.25 2.76 -8.58
N LYS A 74 2.79 2.95 -9.79
CA LYS A 74 2.76 4.24 -10.50
C LYS A 74 1.33 4.67 -10.83
N ASP A 75 0.50 3.76 -11.34
CA ASP A 75 -0.90 4.04 -11.65
C ASP A 75 -1.70 4.39 -10.38
N GLY A 76 -1.47 3.65 -9.29
CA GLY A 76 -2.04 3.95 -7.99
C GLY A 76 -1.61 5.33 -7.47
N ALA A 77 -0.31 5.65 -7.54
CA ALA A 77 0.21 6.94 -7.13
C ALA A 77 -0.38 8.09 -7.96
N LYS A 78 -0.50 7.92 -9.28
CA LYS A 78 -1.13 8.90 -10.18
C LYS A 78 -2.60 9.11 -9.81
N LYS A 79 -3.34 8.05 -9.52
CA LYS A 79 -4.76 8.15 -9.14
C LYS A 79 -4.94 8.90 -7.82
N ILE A 80 -4.12 8.62 -6.82
CA ILE A 80 -4.15 9.33 -5.53
C ILE A 80 -3.75 10.81 -5.72
N TYR A 81 -2.72 11.08 -6.52
CA TYR A 81 -2.29 12.44 -6.82
C TYR A 81 -3.39 13.25 -7.53
N GLN A 82 -4.11 12.64 -8.47
CA GLN A 82 -5.27 13.26 -9.14
C GLN A 82 -6.37 13.59 -8.13
N ILE A 83 -6.75 12.65 -7.26
CA ILE A 83 -7.77 12.89 -6.23
C ILE A 83 -7.38 14.06 -5.32
N ILE A 84 -6.11 14.15 -4.88
CA ILE A 84 -5.66 15.23 -4.00
C ILE A 84 -5.58 16.57 -4.75
N THR A 85 -5.21 16.55 -6.03
CA THR A 85 -5.06 17.76 -6.85
C THR A 85 -6.40 18.31 -7.33
N GLU A 86 -7.32 17.44 -7.77
CA GLU A 86 -8.70 17.79 -8.13
C GLU A 86 -9.48 18.29 -6.92
N LYS A 87 -9.09 17.89 -5.70
CA LYS A 87 -9.74 18.26 -4.43
C LYS A 87 -9.03 19.42 -3.70
N LYS A 88 -8.26 20.27 -4.40
CA LYS A 88 -7.79 21.56 -3.82
C LYS A 88 -8.99 22.48 -3.49
N PRO A 89 -8.89 23.37 -2.50
CA PRO A 89 -9.94 23.57 -1.51
C PRO A 89 -10.70 24.87 -1.78
N ASP A 90 -11.84 24.77 -2.47
CA ASP A 90 -12.89 25.77 -2.40
C ASP A 90 -14.07 25.22 -1.61
N THR A 91 -13.83 24.75 -0.39
CA THR A 91 -14.89 24.61 0.62
C THR A 91 -14.26 24.77 1.99
N THR A 92 -14.35 26.00 2.49
CA THR A 92 -14.16 26.32 3.90
C THR A 92 -15.17 25.52 4.72
N GLY A 93 -14.70 24.95 5.83
CA GLY A 93 -15.46 24.45 6.98
C GLY A 93 -16.84 23.84 6.75
N SER A 94 -16.91 22.51 6.74
CA SER A 94 -17.93 21.81 7.53
C SER A 94 -17.39 20.45 7.95
N ILE A 95 -17.17 20.32 9.25
CA ILE A 95 -16.87 19.06 9.91
C ILE A 95 -18.17 18.26 9.98
N GLY A 96 -18.23 17.16 9.26
CA GLY A 96 -18.90 15.93 9.66
C GLY A 96 -17.91 14.82 9.26
N GLY A 97 -17.25 14.11 10.18
CA GLY A 97 -17.81 13.44 11.33
C GLY A 97 -18.29 12.07 10.84
N GLU A 98 -17.68 11.00 11.37
CA GLU A 98 -17.87 9.58 11.00
C GLU A 98 -17.00 9.19 9.79
N GLY A 99 -15.80 8.61 9.95
CA GLY A 99 -15.53 7.41 10.73
C GLY A 99 -16.06 6.24 9.95
N GLU A 100 -15.23 5.62 9.09
CA GLU A 100 -15.23 4.18 8.82
C GLU A 100 -14.18 3.84 7.77
N ASP A 101 -13.43 2.80 8.09
CA ASP A 101 -12.51 2.08 7.23
C ASP A 101 -13.06 1.86 5.82
N GLN A 102 -12.18 1.91 4.83
CA GLN A 102 -12.24 0.99 3.69
C GLN A 102 -10.90 0.94 2.95
N SER A 103 -9.99 0.16 3.53
CA SER A 103 -9.25 -0.81 2.71
C SER A 103 -10.27 -1.71 2.02
N ALA A 104 -10.56 -1.45 0.76
CA ALA A 104 -11.16 -2.45 -0.11
C ALA A 104 -10.50 -2.34 -1.48
N VAL A 105 -9.65 -3.35 -1.74
CA VAL A 105 -9.35 -3.87 -3.07
C VAL A 105 -10.60 -3.71 -3.94
N ALA A 106 -10.44 -3.21 -5.17
CA ALA A 106 -11.50 -3.23 -6.17
C ALA A 106 -11.96 -4.69 -6.36
N MET A 107 -12.92 -5.10 -5.53
CA MET A 107 -13.74 -6.27 -5.76
C MET A 107 -14.43 -5.96 -7.07
N VAL A 108 -14.14 -6.77 -8.08
CA VAL A 108 -15.12 -7.05 -9.13
C VAL A 108 -16.45 -7.19 -8.40
N LYS A 109 -17.40 -6.29 -8.66
CA LYS A 109 -18.73 -6.34 -8.07
C LYS A 109 -19.22 -7.78 -8.23
N PRO A 110 -19.44 -8.55 -7.14
CA PRO A 110 -19.96 -9.90 -7.24
C PRO A 110 -21.40 -9.90 -7.80
N ASP A 111 -22.01 -8.71 -7.86
CA ASP A 111 -23.40 -8.52 -8.12
C ASP A 111 -23.61 -7.89 -9.51
N THR A 112 -24.07 -8.72 -10.45
CA THR A 112 -24.47 -8.32 -11.80
C THR A 112 -25.95 -7.99 -11.89
N LEU A 113 -26.69 -8.07 -10.77
CA LEU A 113 -28.11 -7.73 -10.73
C LEU A 113 -28.29 -6.22 -10.85
N THR A 114 -29.15 -5.82 -11.78
CA THR A 114 -29.59 -4.45 -11.92
C THR A 114 -30.66 -4.14 -10.88
N GLN A 115 -30.91 -2.85 -10.61
CA GLN A 115 -31.90 -2.43 -9.62
C GLN A 115 -33.32 -2.88 -9.99
N ASP A 116 -33.57 -3.06 -11.29
CA ASP A 116 -34.83 -3.59 -11.82
C ASP A 116 -34.99 -5.09 -11.52
N ASP A 117 -33.89 -5.87 -11.50
CA ASP A 117 -33.93 -7.30 -11.17
C ASP A 117 -34.32 -7.53 -9.69
N LEU A 118 -33.98 -6.58 -8.82
CA LEU A 118 -34.31 -6.63 -7.39
C LEU A 118 -35.77 -6.25 -7.12
N ALA A 119 -36.44 -5.62 -8.07
CA ALA A 119 -37.82 -5.15 -7.93
C ALA A 119 -38.87 -6.18 -8.39
N ALA A 120 -38.45 -7.34 -8.90
CA ALA A 120 -39.37 -8.36 -9.40
C ALA A 120 -40.26 -8.92 -8.28
N GLU A 121 -41.57 -8.80 -8.46
CA GLU A 121 -42.58 -9.33 -7.54
C GLU A 121 -42.67 -10.86 -7.63
N TRP A 122 -42.59 -11.55 -6.50
CA TRP A 122 -42.60 -13.02 -6.44
C TRP A 122 -43.98 -13.58 -6.80
N GLN A 123 -44.04 -14.45 -7.82
CA GLN A 123 -45.27 -15.10 -8.27
C GLN A 123 -45.35 -16.56 -7.76
N PRO A 124 -46.38 -16.93 -6.97
CA PRO A 124 -46.58 -18.32 -6.57
C PRO A 124 -47.03 -19.19 -7.76
N PRO A 125 -46.75 -20.51 -7.73
CA PRO A 125 -47.22 -21.43 -8.75
C PRO A 125 -48.76 -21.46 -8.77
N THR A 126 -49.35 -21.15 -9.92
CA THR A 126 -50.79 -21.26 -10.15
C THR A 126 -51.18 -22.73 -10.27
N VAL A 127 -52.04 -23.18 -9.37
CA VAL A 127 -52.61 -24.54 -9.44
C VAL A 127 -53.58 -24.57 -10.62
N ALA A 128 -53.22 -25.29 -11.67
CA ALA A 128 -54.11 -25.55 -12.80
C ALA A 128 -55.28 -26.47 -12.37
N PRO A 129 -56.50 -26.27 -12.92
CA PRO A 129 -57.68 -27.08 -12.60
C PRO A 129 -57.61 -28.50 -13.15
#